data_AF-A0A521W7U5-F1
#
_entry.id   AF-A0A521W7U5-F1
#
_cell.length_a   1.000
_cell.length_b   1.000
_cell.length_c   1.000
_cell.angle_alpha   90.00
_cell.angle_beta   90.00
_cell.angle_gamma   90.00
#
_symmetry.space_group_name_H-M   'P 1'
#
loop_
_entity.id
_entity.type
_entity.pdbx_description
1 polymer ?
#
loop_
_entity_poly.entity_id
_entity_poly.type
_entity_poly.pdbx_seq_one_letter_code
_entity_poly.pdbx_strand_id
1 'polypeptide(L)' 'CIAHPRVLRVVALSGGYSREEANRRLARQRGMIASFSRALVEGITAQLSDAGFDETMDTSIQGIFEASRS' A
#
# COMPACT_ATOMS: atom_id res chain seq x y z
N CYS A 1 -20.12 4.00 -2.13
CA CYS A 1 -19.74 4.87 -0.99
C CYS A 1 -18.78 6.01 -1.40
N ILE A 2 -17.88 5.81 -2.38
CA ILE A 2 -16.87 6.80 -2.78
C ILE A 2 -17.48 8.13 -3.26
N ALA A 3 -18.57 8.09 -4.02
CA ALA A 3 -19.18 9.29 -4.61
C ALA A 3 -20.05 10.14 -3.66
N HIS A 4 -20.10 9.81 -2.36
CA HIS A 4 -20.92 10.58 -1.42
C HIS A 4 -20.29 11.95 -1.14
N PRO A 5 -21.03 13.08 -1.23
CA PRO A 5 -20.46 14.43 -1.19
C PRO A 5 -19.78 14.80 0.14
N ARG A 6 -20.03 14.05 1.21
CA ARG A 6 -19.38 14.21 2.52
C ARG A 6 -18.18 13.27 2.76
N VAL A 7 -17.78 12.48 1.75
CA VAL A 7 -16.61 11.61 1.82
C VAL A 7 -15.45 12.27 1.08
N LEU A 8 -14.38 12.63 1.80
CA LEU A 8 -13.19 13.25 1.18
C LEU A 8 -12.38 12.22 0.39
N ARG A 9 -12.07 11.09 1.02
CA ARG A 9 -11.32 9.99 0.39
C ARG A 9 -11.62 8.67 1.09
N VAL A 10 -11.59 7.58 0.33
CA VAL A 10 -11.70 6.23 0.87
C VAL A 10 -10.32 5.59 0.84
N VAL A 11 -9.91 5.04 1.98
CA VAL A 11 -8.64 4.35 2.14
C VAL A 11 -8.87 2.88 2.50
N ALA A 12 -8.01 1.99 2.01
CA ALA A 12 -8.08 0.55 2.22
C ALA A 12 -6.96 0.09 3.16
N LEU A 13 -7.33 -0.67 4.17
CA LEU A 13 -6.37 -1.42 5.00
C LEU A 13 -5.95 -2.73 4.30
N SER A 14 -4.75 -3.21 4.58
CA SER A 14 -4.24 -4.47 3.97
C SER A 14 -4.93 -5.72 4.50
N GLY A 15 -5.56 -5.65 5.68
CA GLY A 15 -6.45 -6.71 6.18
C GLY A 15 -5.80 -8.05 6.51
N GLY A 16 -4.47 -8.10 6.60
CA GLY A 16 -3.71 -9.34 6.79
C GLY A 16 -3.27 -10.03 5.48
N TYR A 17 -3.58 -9.45 4.32
CA TYR A 17 -2.97 -9.85 3.07
C TYR A 17 -1.51 -9.40 2.99
N SER A 18 -0.71 -10.15 2.22
CA SER A 18 0.63 -9.69 1.81
C SER A 18 0.53 -8.40 1.01
N ARG A 19 1.63 -7.63 0.95
CA ARG A 19 1.69 -6.41 0.14
C ARG A 19 1.23 -6.64 -1.30
N GLU A 20 1.69 -7.73 -1.93
CA GLU A 20 1.35 -8.05 -3.31
C GLU A 20 -0.15 -8.29 -3.52
N GLU A 21 -0.77 -9.13 -2.66
CA GLU A 21 -2.20 -9.43 -2.76
C GLU A 21 -3.05 -8.19 -2.43
N ALA A 22 -2.64 -7.41 -1.44
CA ALA A 22 -3.32 -6.17 -1.06
C ALA A 22 -3.27 -5.14 -2.22
N ASN A 23 -2.13 -4.99 -2.88
CA ASN A 23 -1.98 -4.14 -4.07
C ASN A 23 -2.86 -4.64 -5.22
N ARG A 24 -2.85 -5.95 -5.51
CA ARG A 24 -3.65 -6.54 -6.60
C ARG A 24 -5.15 -6.33 -6.39
N ARG A 25 -5.62 -6.38 -5.15
CA ARG A 25 -7.02 -6.09 -4.78
C ARG A 25 -7.34 -4.62 -4.88
N LEU A 26 -6.47 -3.76 -4.35
CA LEU A 26 -6.63 -2.32 -4.40
C LEU A 26 -6.71 -1.82 -5.85
N ALA A 27 -5.87 -2.37 -6.73
CA ALA A 27 -5.82 -1.97 -8.13
C ALA A 27 -7.11 -2.24 -8.92
N ARG A 28 -7.99 -3.10 -8.41
CA ARG A 28 -9.32 -3.36 -8.99
C ARG A 28 -10.37 -2.37 -8.50
N GLN A 29 -10.02 -1.51 -7.53
CA GLN A 29 -10.97 -0.68 -6.79
C GLN A 29 -10.73 0.81 -7.02
N ARG A 30 -11.32 1.30 -8.12
CA ARG A 30 -11.17 2.68 -8.58
C ARG A 30 -11.65 3.69 -7.53
N GLY A 31 -10.82 4.70 -7.29
CA GLY A 31 -11.14 5.80 -6.37
C GLY A 31 -10.85 5.49 -4.89
N MET A 32 -10.22 4.35 -4.60
CA MET A 32 -9.66 4.03 -3.29
C MET A 32 -8.14 4.14 -3.32
N ILE A 33 -7.53 4.44 -2.16
CA ILE A 33 -6.07 4.41 -1.99
C ILE A 33 -5.66 3.49 -0.84
N ALA A 34 -4.40 3.09 -0.78
CA ALA A 34 -3.89 2.31 0.33
C ALA A 34 -3.76 3.13 1.62
N SER A 35 -3.98 2.47 2.75
CA SER A 35 -3.58 2.87 4.10
C SER A 35 -3.02 1.64 4.81
N PHE A 36 -1.87 1.19 4.34
CA PHE A 36 -1.22 -0.02 4.83
C PHE A 36 -0.24 0.28 5.95
N SER A 37 -0.23 -0.56 6.99
CA SER A 37 0.75 -0.51 8.08
C SER A 37 1.77 -1.64 7.92
N ARG A 38 1.42 -2.85 8.34
CA ARG A 38 2.32 -4.02 8.27
C ARG A 38 2.76 -4.34 6.84
N ALA A 39 1.87 -4.21 5.87
CA ALA A 39 2.19 -4.47 4.47
C ALA A 39 3.13 -3.40 3.87
N LEU A 40 3.19 -2.18 4.43
CA LEU A 40 4.15 -1.17 3.98
C LEU A 40 5.58 -1.57 4.36
N VAL A 41 5.77 -2.10 5.56
CA VAL A 41 7.10 -2.48 6.10
C VAL A 41 7.43 -3.96 5.94
N GLU A 42 6.65 -4.69 5.13
CA GLU A 42 6.88 -6.11 4.87
C GLU A 42 8.25 -6.31 4.19
N GLY A 43 9.10 -7.15 4.78
CA GLY A 43 10.49 -7.38 4.35
C GLY A 43 11.54 -6.51 5.04
N ILE A 44 11.12 -5.50 5.81
CA ILE A 44 12.04 -4.64 6.57
C ILE A 44 12.40 -5.31 7.89
N THR A 45 13.71 -5.45 8.14
CA THR A 45 14.25 -6.00 9.39
C THR A 45 15.35 -5.10 9.94
N ALA A 46 15.63 -5.21 11.24
CA ALA A 46 16.65 -4.41 11.91
C ALA A 46 18.08 -4.75 11.47
N GLN A 47 18.28 -5.84 10.71
CA GLN A 47 19.57 -6.31 10.25
C GLN A 47 19.93 -5.82 8.85
N LEU A 48 19.00 -5.15 8.16
CA LEU A 48 19.28 -4.56 6.86
C LEU A 48 20.33 -3.45 6.98
N SER A 49 21.17 -3.32 5.96
CA SER A 49 21.95 -2.10 5.76
C SER A 49 21.02 -0.94 5.39
N ASP A 50 21.49 0.30 5.57
CA ASP A 50 20.74 1.49 5.16
C ASP A 50 20.30 1.40 3.69
N ALA A 51 21.19 0.99 2.79
CA ALA A 51 20.87 0.81 1.37
C ALA A 51 19.80 -0.27 1.13
N GLY A 52 19.84 -1.38 1.87
CA GLY A 52 18.84 -2.45 1.74
C GLY A 52 17.48 -2.04 2.33
N PHE A 53 17.48 -1.22 3.39
CA PHE A 53 16.28 -0.61 3.94
C PHE A 53 15.63 0.33 2.91
N ASP A 54 16.42 1.24 2.33
CA ASP A 54 15.94 2.22 1.35
C ASP A 54 15.38 1.52 0.11
N GLU A 55 16.08 0.53 -0.45
CA GLU A 55 15.62 -0.24 -1.61
C GLU A 55 14.30 -0.97 -1.33
N THR A 56 14.18 -1.56 -0.15
CA THR A 56 12.95 -2.28 0.27
C THR A 56 11.79 -1.31 0.45
N MET A 57 12.04 -0.15 1.08
CA MET A 57 11.05 0.90 1.26
C MET A 57 10.57 1.47 -0.07
N ASP A 58 11.49 1.79 -0.98
CA ASP A 58 11.18 2.32 -2.30
C ASP A 58 10.33 1.34 -3.11
N THR A 59 10.73 0.07 -3.13
CA THR A 59 9.96 -0.99 -3.81
C THR A 59 8.54 -1.11 -3.23
N SER A 60 8.43 -1.02 -1.91
CA SER A 60 7.14 -1.10 -1.20
C SER A 60 6.23 0.08 -1.54
N ILE A 61 6.78 1.29 -1.47
CA ILE A 61 6.07 2.54 -1.77
C ILE A 61 5.62 2.56 -3.23
N GLN A 62 6.51 2.21 -4.16
CA GLN A 62 6.22 2.23 -5.59
C GLN A 62 5.05 1.31 -5.95
N GLY A 63 5.06 0.06 -5.48
CA GLY A 63 3.98 -0.89 -5.76
C GLY A 63 2.63 -0.45 -5.15
N ILE A 64 2.66 0.11 -3.94
CA ILE A 64 1.46 0.65 -3.27
C ILE A 64 0.93 1.88 -4.00
N PHE A 65 1.82 2.75 -4.48
CA PHE A 65 1.45 3.93 -5.24
C PHE A 65 0.80 3.57 -6.57
N GLU A 66 1.39 2.63 -7.32
CA GLU A 66 0.84 2.15 -8.58
C GLU A 66 -0.57 1.59 -8.41
N ALA A 67 -0.78 0.76 -7.37
CA ALA A 67 -2.08 0.22 -7.03
C ALA A 67 -3.09 1.29 -6.52
N SER A 68 -2.61 2.37 -5.91
CA SER A 68 -3.45 3.47 -5.44
C SER A 68 -3.82 4.48 -6.54
N ARG A 69 -3.14 4.44 -7.69
CA ARG A 69 -3.36 5.35 -8.82
C ARG A 69 -4.36 4.80 -9.85
N SER A 70 -4.59 3.50 -9.87
CA SER A 70 -5.53 2.81 -10.78
C SER A 70 -7.00 3.02 -10.44
#